data_AF-A0A957S8L5-F1
#
_entry.id   AF-A0A957S8L5-F1
#
_cell.length_a   1.000
_cell.length_b   1.000
_cell.length_c   1.000
_cell.angle_alpha   90.00
_cell.angle_beta   90.00
_cell.angle_gamma   90.00
#
_symmetry.space_group_name_H-M   'P 1'
#
loop_
_entity.id
_entity.type
_entity.pdbx_description
1 polymer ?
#
loop_
_entity_poly.entity_id
_entity_poly.type
_entity_poly.pdbx_seq_one_letter_code
_entity_poly.pdbx_strand_id
1 'polypeptide(L)'
;MIDAVIQSQIMAAVDALFDEQVDFLKALVRIPSLRGQEAPCQDLVAERLHRFGYEVDQWQLDEAEMQHHPGFSPVMYTSYERAYNVVGTHRPRQRKGRSLILQGHVDVVPTGSAEQWTSPPFEPTTRDGWLYGRGAGDM
;
A
#
# COMPACT_ATOMS: atom_id res chain seq x y z
N MET A 1 -1.88 18.85 22.72
CA MET A 1 -2.55 19.47 21.56
C MET A 1 -1.44 19.87 20.59
N ILE A 2 -1.55 19.56 19.30
CA ILE A 2 -0.54 19.99 18.31
C ILE A 2 -0.64 21.52 18.18
N ASP A 3 0.50 22.17 17.99
CA ASP A 3 0.56 23.61 17.73
C ASP A 3 -0.25 24.00 16.49
N ALA A 4 -1.02 25.09 16.56
CA ALA A 4 -1.96 25.48 15.50
C ALA A 4 -1.25 25.88 14.20
N VAL A 5 -0.05 26.45 14.28
CA VAL A 5 0.76 26.78 13.09
C VAL A 5 1.23 25.51 12.43
N ILE A 6 1.73 24.54 13.21
CA ILE A 6 2.14 23.22 12.69
C ILE A 6 0.95 22.50 12.04
N GLN A 7 -0.23 22.52 12.67
CA GLN A 7 -1.42 21.92 12.10
C GLN A 7 -1.78 22.54 10.75
N SER A 8 -1.77 23.87 10.65
CA SER A 8 -2.05 24.59 9.40
C SER A 8 -1.04 24.24 8.30
N GLN A 9 0.25 24.15 8.64
CA GLN A 9 1.30 23.76 7.69
C GLN A 9 1.13 22.33 7.18
N ILE A 10 0.73 21.38 8.03
CA ILE A 10 0.45 20.00 7.62
C ILE A 10 -0.73 19.96 6.66
N MET A 11 -1.83 20.65 6.98
CA MET A 11 -3.01 20.69 6.10
C MET A 11 -2.68 21.29 4.73
N ALA A 12 -1.95 22.42 4.71
CA ALA A 12 -1.51 23.04 3.47
C ALA A 12 -0.59 22.13 2.63
N ALA A 13 0.27 21.33 3.28
CA ALA A 13 1.12 20.36 2.60
C ALA A 13 0.31 19.19 2.01
N VAL A 14 -0.74 18.72 2.71
CA VAL A 14 -1.66 17.69 2.19
C VAL A 14 -2.41 18.24 0.97
N ASP A 15 -2.97 19.43 1.06
CA ASP A 15 -3.71 20.05 -0.05
C ASP A 15 -2.80 20.26 -1.28
N ALA A 16 -1.57 20.71 -1.07
CA ALA A 16 -0.59 20.93 -2.14
C ALA A 16 -0.13 19.63 -2.83
N LEU A 17 -0.21 18.49 -2.15
CA LEU A 17 0.23 17.18 -2.64
C LEU A 17 -0.94 16.26 -3.01
N PHE A 18 -2.18 16.74 -2.93
CA PHE A 18 -3.37 15.91 -3.09
C PHE A 18 -3.45 15.27 -4.49
N ASP A 19 -3.12 16.02 -5.55
CA ASP A 19 -3.10 15.49 -6.91
C ASP A 19 -2.04 14.39 -7.08
N GLU A 20 -0.85 14.58 -6.49
CA GLU A 20 0.21 13.55 -6.50
C GLU A 20 -0.22 12.30 -5.72
N GLN A 21 -0.90 12.48 -4.59
CA GLN A 21 -1.47 11.38 -3.80
C GLN A 21 -2.50 10.60 -4.62
N VAL A 22 -3.40 11.30 -5.32
CA VAL A 22 -4.41 10.68 -6.19
C VAL A 22 -3.75 9.94 -7.34
N ASP A 23 -2.72 10.50 -7.97
CA ASP A 23 -1.98 9.84 -9.05
C ASP A 23 -1.21 8.61 -8.57
N PHE A 24 -0.66 8.65 -7.36
CA PHE A 24 -0.06 7.47 -6.74
C PHE A 24 -1.10 6.37 -6.46
N LEU A 25 -2.28 6.73 -5.94
CA LEU A 25 -3.38 5.79 -5.74
C LEU A 25 -3.83 5.18 -7.07
N LYS A 26 -3.95 5.97 -8.13
CA LYS A 26 -4.24 5.46 -9.49
C LYS A 26 -3.17 4.49 -9.96
N ALA A 27 -1.89 4.77 -9.71
CA ALA A 27 -0.80 3.87 -10.08
C ALA A 27 -0.90 2.52 -9.35
N LEU A 28 -1.24 2.52 -8.05
CA LEU A 28 -1.50 1.29 -7.29
C LEU A 28 -2.69 0.51 -7.88
N VAL A 29 -3.83 1.19 -8.10
CA VAL A 29 -5.07 0.57 -8.65
C VAL A 29 -4.87 -0.03 -10.04
N ARG A 30 -3.92 0.49 -10.84
CA ARG A 30 -3.60 -0.10 -12.16
C ARG A 30 -2.93 -1.46 -12.06
N ILE A 31 -2.37 -1.82 -10.92
CA ILE A 31 -1.66 -3.07 -10.72
C ILE A 31 -2.66 -4.13 -10.25
N PRO A 32 -2.88 -5.21 -10.99
CA PRO A 32 -3.74 -6.31 -10.55
C PRO A 32 -3.01 -7.17 -9.52
N SER A 33 -2.82 -6.64 -8.30
CA SER A 33 -2.16 -7.29 -7.16
C SER A 33 -3.03 -8.37 -6.52
N LEU A 34 -3.56 -9.28 -7.34
CA LEU A 34 -4.25 -10.46 -6.85
C LEU A 34 -3.30 -11.35 -6.06
N ARG A 35 -3.87 -12.26 -5.25
CA ARG A 35 -3.09 -13.20 -4.44
C ARG A 35 -2.01 -13.93 -5.26
N GLY A 36 -0.74 -13.81 -4.87
CA GLY A 36 0.44 -14.36 -5.56
C GLY A 36 1.00 -13.49 -6.71
N GLN A 37 0.41 -12.32 -6.97
CA GLN A 37 0.76 -11.39 -8.03
C GLN A 37 1.06 -9.98 -7.48
N GLU A 38 1.33 -9.87 -6.19
CA GLU A 38 1.48 -8.60 -5.47
C GLU A 38 2.80 -7.90 -5.76
N ALA A 39 3.84 -8.64 -6.20
CA ALA A 39 5.19 -8.14 -6.40
C ALA A 39 5.28 -6.78 -7.11
N PRO A 40 4.65 -6.53 -8.28
CA PRO A 40 4.78 -5.23 -8.93
C PRO A 40 4.20 -4.07 -8.10
N CYS A 41 3.19 -4.33 -7.27
CA CYS A 41 2.62 -3.32 -6.38
C CYS A 41 3.57 -3.04 -5.20
N GLN A 42 4.16 -4.11 -4.65
CA GLN A 42 5.19 -3.99 -3.61
C GLN A 42 6.44 -3.26 -4.12
N ASP A 43 6.89 -3.51 -5.35
CA ASP A 43 8.00 -2.80 -6.00
C ASP A 43 7.71 -1.29 -6.07
N LEU A 44 6.48 -0.90 -6.45
CA LEU A 44 6.07 0.50 -6.52
C LEU A 44 6.06 1.18 -5.13
N VAL A 45 5.61 0.47 -4.09
CA VAL A 45 5.67 0.97 -2.70
C VAL A 45 7.13 1.11 -2.23
N ALA A 46 7.98 0.12 -2.49
CA ALA A 46 9.40 0.16 -2.14
C ALA A 46 10.12 1.34 -2.82
N GLU A 47 9.86 1.57 -4.11
CA GLU A 47 10.40 2.72 -4.83
C GLU A 47 9.94 4.04 -4.21
N ARG A 48 8.66 4.16 -3.86
CA ARG A 48 8.13 5.36 -3.20
C ARG A 48 8.80 5.63 -1.86
N LEU A 49 9.01 4.60 -1.03
CA LEU A 49 9.70 4.71 0.26
C LEU A 49 11.17 5.12 0.08
N HIS A 50 11.86 4.56 -0.91
CA HIS A 50 13.22 4.99 -1.27
C HIS A 50 13.27 6.47 -1.66
N ARG A 51 12.30 6.96 -2.45
CA ARG A 51 12.23 8.38 -2.84
C ARG A 51 12.02 9.31 -1.64
N PHE A 52 11.38 8.84 -0.58
CA PHE A 52 11.28 9.56 0.70
C PHE A 52 12.54 9.47 1.57
N GLY A 53 13.57 8.73 1.11
CA GLY A 53 14.84 8.57 1.82
C GLY A 53 14.76 7.60 2.99
N TYR A 54 13.84 6.64 2.96
CA TYR A 54 13.71 5.63 4.01
C TYR A 54 14.70 4.50 3.76
N GLU A 55 15.16 3.86 4.84
CA GLU A 55 15.82 2.55 4.76
C GLU A 55 14.73 1.52 4.44
N VAL A 56 14.86 0.77 3.33
CA VAL A 56 13.82 -0.16 2.88
C VAL A 56 14.32 -1.59 2.97
N ASP A 57 13.56 -2.41 3.70
CA ASP A 57 13.73 -3.85 3.78
C ASP A 57 12.67 -4.54 2.91
N GLN A 58 13.09 -5.55 2.15
CA GLN A 58 12.20 -6.43 1.39
C GLN A 58 12.51 -7.88 1.75
N TRP A 59 11.52 -8.64 2.19
CA TRP A 59 11.72 -10.04 2.53
C TRP A 59 10.55 -10.90 2.07
N GLN A 60 10.89 -12.07 1.54
CA GLN A 60 9.91 -13.09 1.16
C GLN A 60 9.31 -13.75 2.40
N LEU A 61 8.09 -14.24 2.25
CA LEU A 61 7.44 -15.04 3.29
C LEU A 61 8.00 -16.47 3.25
N ASP A 62 8.55 -16.94 4.37
CA ASP A 62 8.97 -18.34 4.54
C ASP A 62 7.94 -19.09 5.40
N GLU A 63 7.19 -20.00 4.76
CA GLU A 63 6.18 -20.80 5.45
C GLU A 63 6.79 -21.70 6.53
N ALA A 64 7.99 -22.24 6.30
CA ALA A 64 8.64 -23.13 7.25
C ALA A 64 9.05 -22.41 8.54
N GLU A 65 9.43 -21.13 8.43
CA GLU A 65 9.69 -20.26 9.58
C GLU A 65 8.38 -19.88 10.30
N MET A 66 7.33 -19.59 9.55
CA MET A 66 6.07 -19.07 10.11
C MET A 66 5.15 -20.14 10.71
N GLN A 67 5.19 -21.39 10.23
CA GLN A 67 4.21 -22.43 10.57
C GLN A 67 4.07 -22.75 12.06
N HIS A 68 5.09 -22.41 12.85
CA HIS A 68 5.12 -22.65 14.29
C HIS A 68 4.42 -21.54 15.10
N HIS A 69 4.08 -20.40 14.48
CA HIS A 69 3.43 -19.30 15.18
C HIS A 69 1.94 -19.56 15.41
N PRO A 70 1.39 -19.18 16.58
CA PRO A 70 -0.01 -19.46 16.93
C PRO A 70 -1.03 -18.73 16.04
N GLY A 71 -0.63 -17.63 15.39
CA GLY A 71 -1.46 -16.86 14.46
C GLY A 71 -1.25 -17.21 12.99
N PHE A 72 -0.45 -18.24 12.70
CA PHE A 72 -0.17 -18.67 11.33
C PHE A 72 -1.42 -19.30 10.69
N SER A 73 -1.58 -19.02 9.39
CA SER A 73 -2.58 -19.67 8.54
C SER A 73 -1.87 -20.28 7.32
N PRO A 74 -2.12 -21.56 7.00
CA PRO A 74 -1.43 -22.27 5.93
C PRO A 74 -1.70 -21.65 4.56
N VAL A 75 -0.68 -21.69 3.70
CA VAL A 75 -0.81 -21.19 2.33
C VAL A 75 -1.57 -22.22 1.51
N MET A 76 -2.74 -21.84 1.02
CA MET A 76 -3.59 -22.73 0.22
C MET A 76 -3.73 -22.18 -1.19
N TYR A 77 -3.55 -23.05 -2.19
CA TYR A 77 -3.83 -22.79 -3.61
C TYR A 77 -3.00 -21.68 -4.27
N THR A 78 -1.88 -21.26 -3.67
CA THR A 78 -0.95 -20.26 -4.23
C THR A 78 0.48 -20.53 -3.76
N SER A 79 1.45 -19.80 -4.31
CA SER A 79 2.86 -19.79 -3.89
C SER A 79 3.25 -18.40 -3.39
N TYR A 80 4.09 -18.35 -2.35
CA TYR A 80 4.68 -17.12 -1.82
C TYR A 80 6.07 -16.81 -2.38
N GLU A 81 6.55 -17.53 -3.39
CA GLU A 81 7.83 -17.23 -4.07
C GLU A 81 7.94 -15.78 -4.56
N ARG A 82 6.81 -15.16 -4.90
CA ARG A 82 6.71 -13.77 -5.34
C ARG A 82 5.95 -12.87 -4.36
N ALA A 83 5.54 -13.41 -3.21
CA ALA A 83 4.91 -12.64 -2.15
C ALA A 83 5.99 -12.23 -1.15
N TYR A 84 6.32 -10.95 -1.14
CA TYR A 84 7.25 -10.37 -0.18
C TYR A 84 6.64 -9.15 0.49
N ASN A 85 7.12 -8.85 1.68
CA ASN A 85 6.76 -7.64 2.41
C ASN A 85 7.78 -6.54 2.14
N VAL A 86 7.33 -5.31 2.30
CA VAL A 86 8.15 -4.10 2.19
C VAL A 86 8.00 -3.31 3.48
N VAL A 87 9.11 -2.94 4.12
CA VAL A 87 9.09 -2.00 5.25
C VAL A 87 10.08 -0.87 5.03
N GLY A 88 9.57 0.36 5.10
CA GLY A 88 10.38 1.57 5.13
C GLY A 88 10.56 2.06 6.57
N THR A 89 11.81 2.19 6.99
CA THR A 89 12.19 2.72 8.31
C THR A 89 12.69 4.16 8.18
N HIS A 90 11.92 5.10 8.72
CA HIS A 90 12.41 6.46 8.95
C HIS A 90 13.13 6.55 10.30
N ARG A 91 14.44 6.81 10.30
CA ARG A 91 15.21 7.03 11.53
C ARG A 91 15.25 8.52 11.88
N PRO A 92 14.58 8.96 12.96
CA PRO A 92 14.56 10.36 13.30
C PRO A 92 15.95 10.82 13.79
N ARG A 93 16.29 12.08 13.54
CA ARG A 93 17.54 12.69 14.02
C ARG A 93 17.67 12.65 15.55
N GLN A 94 16.55 12.70 16.26
CA GLN A 94 16.49 12.57 17.72
C GLN A 94 15.36 11.62 18.11
N ARG A 95 15.65 10.67 19.02
CA ARG A 95 14.66 9.70 19.52
C ARG A 95 13.98 10.21 20.80
N LYS A 96 13.10 11.21 20.65
CA LYS A 96 12.36 11.81 21.78
C LYS A 96 10.86 11.48 21.80
N GLY A 97 10.31 11.06 20.67
CA GLY A 97 8.90 10.67 20.53
C GLY A 97 8.66 9.18 20.76
N ARG A 98 7.39 8.77 20.65
CA ARG A 98 6.99 7.36 20.62
C ARG A 98 7.19 6.80 19.21
N SER A 99 7.61 5.54 19.10
CA SER A 99 7.62 4.82 17.82
C SER A 99 6.20 4.58 17.33
N LEU A 100 6.02 4.55 16.01
CA LEU A 100 4.75 4.28 15.34
C LEU A 100 5.00 3.34 14.17
N ILE A 101 4.11 2.37 13.98
CA ILE A 101 4.01 1.55 12.76
C ILE A 101 2.77 2.00 12.02
N LEU A 102 2.92 2.27 10.73
CA LEU A 102 1.83 2.41 9.77
C LEU A 102 1.90 1.18 8.87
N GLN A 103 0.80 0.43 8.76
CA GLN A 103 0.72 -0.79 7.98
C GLN A 103 -0.52 -0.71 7.07
N GLY A 104 -0.37 -1.18 5.84
CA GLY A 104 -1.47 -1.50 4.95
C GLY A 104 -1.15 -2.76 4.15
N HIS A 105 -2.19 -3.38 3.60
CA HIS A 105 -2.05 -4.43 2.62
C HIS A 105 -2.26 -3.87 1.21
N VAL A 106 -1.67 -4.52 0.21
CA VAL A 106 -1.77 -4.10 -1.20
C VAL A 106 -2.35 -5.19 -2.08
N ASP A 107 -2.57 -6.39 -1.53
CA ASP A 107 -3.30 -7.43 -2.23
C ASP A 107 -4.77 -7.06 -2.35
N VAL A 108 -5.37 -7.43 -3.48
CA VAL A 108 -6.76 -7.15 -3.78
C VAL A 108 -7.53 -8.43 -4.07
N VAL A 109 -8.81 -8.44 -3.71
CA VAL A 109 -9.70 -9.57 -4.02
C VAL A 109 -10.01 -9.63 -5.53
N PRO A 110 -10.40 -10.80 -6.07
CA PRO A 110 -10.84 -10.92 -7.45
C PRO A 110 -11.92 -9.90 -7.83
N THR A 111 -11.92 -9.47 -9.08
CA THR A 111 -12.81 -8.40 -9.58
C THR A 111 -14.25 -8.84 -9.77
N GLY A 112 -14.51 -10.15 -9.77
CA GLY A 112 -15.77 -10.70 -10.26
C GLY A 112 -15.91 -10.51 -11.77
N SER A 113 -17.15 -10.51 -12.27
CA SER A 113 -17.43 -10.37 -13.71
C SER A 113 -17.10 -8.96 -14.20
N ALA A 114 -16.25 -8.86 -15.23
CA ALA A 114 -15.88 -7.58 -15.84
C ALA A 114 -17.08 -6.82 -16.43
N GLU A 115 -18.12 -7.53 -16.89
CA GLU A 115 -19.33 -6.94 -17.49
C GLU A 115 -20.20 -6.18 -16.47
N GLN A 116 -20.03 -6.48 -15.18
CA GLN A 116 -20.75 -5.79 -14.11
C GLN A 116 -20.08 -4.46 -13.71
N TRP A 117 -18.88 -4.19 -14.23
CA TRP A 117 -18.18 -2.95 -13.99
C TRP A 117 -18.54 -1.91 -15.05
N THR A 118 -18.84 -0.69 -14.62
CA THR A 118 -19.03 0.46 -15.53
C THR A 118 -17.72 0.92 -16.19
N SER A 119 -16.59 0.71 -15.51
CA SER A 119 -15.24 1.02 -15.99
C SER A 119 -14.34 -0.17 -15.63
N PRO A 120 -13.37 -0.58 -16.46
CA PRO A 120 -12.55 -1.74 -16.16
C PRO A 120 -11.91 -1.64 -14.77
N PRO A 121 -11.88 -2.72 -13.97
CA PRO A 121 -11.56 -2.65 -12.54
C PRO A 121 -10.13 -2.17 -12.24
N PHE A 122 -9.19 -2.35 -13.16
CA PHE A 122 -7.80 -1.87 -13.04
C PHE A 122 -7.52 -0.64 -13.93
N GLU A 123 -8.57 0.01 -14.44
CA GLU A 123 -8.50 1.33 -15.08
C GLU A 123 -9.11 2.37 -14.13
N PRO A 124 -8.30 2.97 -13.24
CA PRO A 124 -8.80 3.87 -12.23
C PRO A 124 -9.47 5.08 -12.87
N THR A 125 -10.77 5.22 -12.62
CA THR A 125 -11.63 6.18 -13.31
C THR A 125 -12.27 7.11 -12.30
N THR A 126 -12.12 8.42 -12.49
CA THR A 126 -12.77 9.41 -11.63
C THR A 126 -14.15 9.76 -12.18
N ARG A 127 -15.18 9.72 -11.35
CA ARG A 127 -16.53 10.16 -11.68
C ARG A 127 -17.20 10.77 -10.45
N ASP A 128 -17.73 11.98 -10.60
CA ASP A 128 -18.47 12.72 -9.55
C ASP A 128 -17.71 12.83 -8.21
N GLY A 129 -16.40 13.05 -8.26
CA GLY A 129 -15.54 13.16 -7.08
C GLY A 129 -15.10 11.82 -6.46
N TRP A 130 -15.48 10.69 -7.04
CA TRP A 130 -15.08 9.36 -6.60
C TRP A 130 -14.06 8.74 -7.55
N LEU A 131 -13.09 7.99 -6.99
CA LEU A 131 -12.19 7.14 -7.75
C LEU A 131 -12.71 5.70 -7.76
N TYR A 132 -12.98 5.16 -8.94
CA TYR A 132 -13.45 3.79 -9.12
C TYR A 132 -12.33 2.89 -9.62
N GLY A 133 -12.16 1.74 -8.96
CA GLY A 133 -11.25 0.66 -9.34
C GLY A 133 -11.16 -0.37 -8.22
N ARG A 134 -10.73 -1.60 -8.53
CA ARG A 134 -10.47 -2.64 -7.52
C ARG A 134 -9.30 -2.20 -6.65
N GLY A 135 -9.47 -2.29 -5.33
CA GLY A 135 -8.49 -1.86 -4.34
C GLY A 135 -8.65 -0.39 -3.90
N ALA A 136 -9.33 0.46 -4.69
CA ALA A 136 -9.40 1.90 -4.42
C ALA A 136 -10.08 2.29 -3.08
N GLY A 137 -10.85 1.39 -2.48
CA GLY A 137 -11.49 1.62 -1.17
C GLY A 137 -11.31 0.47 -0.18
N ASP A 138 -10.47 -0.52 -0.51
CA ASP A 138 -10.16 -1.68 0.33
C ASP A 138 -8.83 -2.31 -0.15
N MET A 139 -7.68 -1.73 0.23
CA MET A 139 -7.49 -0.50 1.01
C MET A 139 -6.57 0.49 0.29
#